data_AF-A0A9X3PVZ1-F1
#
_entry.id   AF-A0A9X3PVZ1-F1
#
_cell.length_a   1.000
_cell.length_b   1.000
_cell.length_c   1.000
_cell.angle_alpha   90.00
_cell.angle_beta   90.00
_cell.angle_gamma   90.00
#
_symmetry.space_group_name_H-M   'P 1'
#
loop_
_entity.id
_entity.type
_entity.pdbx_description
1 polymer ?
#
loop_
_entity_poly.entity_id
_entity_poly.type
_entity_poly.pdbx_seq_one_letter_code
_entity_poly.pdbx_strand_id
1 'polypeptide(L)' 'GVHNHTLMADLAAIFEPTPVRTLEALGWESKAFESVSFAVLAYQTLNGTCGNLVAATGARHPVILGTMVPAGPTQRIRLR' A
#
# COMPACT_ATOMS: atom_id res chain seq x y z
N GLY A 1 -13.74 -1.60 -8.59
CA GLY A 1 -14.35 -2.49 -7.59
C GLY A 1 -15.43 -1.76 -6.82
N VAL A 2 -15.03 -0.84 -5.94
CA VAL A 2 -15.91 -0.16 -4.98
C VAL A 2 -17.17 0.51 -5.57
N HIS A 3 -17.12 0.99 -6.83
CA HIS A 3 -18.27 1.61 -7.51
C HIS A 3 -19.23 0.61 -8.17
N ASN A 4 -18.96 -0.71 -8.12
CA ASN A 4 -19.87 -1.73 -8.61
C ASN A 4 -20.86 -2.10 -7.49
N HIS A 5 -22.07 -1.55 -7.58
CA HIS A 5 -23.10 -1.73 -6.54
C HIS A 5 -23.53 -3.18 -6.34
N THR A 6 -23.65 -3.98 -7.42
CA THR A 6 -24.01 -5.40 -7.32
C THR A 6 -22.94 -6.16 -6.54
N LEU A 7 -21.67 -5.98 -6.90
CA LEU A 7 -20.55 -6.62 -6.21
C LEU A 7 -20.50 -6.24 -4.73
N MET A 8 -20.70 -4.95 -4.41
CA MET A 8 -20.67 -4.49 -3.02
C MET A 8 -21.84 -5.04 -2.19
N ALA A 9 -23.03 -5.18 -2.80
CA ALA A 9 -24.19 -5.80 -2.14
C ALA A 9 -23.94 -7.28 -1.85
N ASP A 10 -23.40 -8.02 -2.82
CA ASP A 10 -23.07 -9.44 -2.66
C ASP A 10 -22.01 -9.65 -1.57
N LEU A 11 -20.95 -8.82 -1.56
CA LEU A 11 -19.94 -8.87 -0.52
C LEU A 11 -20.54 -8.57 0.87
N ALA A 12 -21.39 -7.56 1.00
CA ALA A 12 -22.03 -7.23 2.27
C ALA A 12 -22.89 -8.40 2.80
N ALA A 13 -23.63 -9.09 1.92
CA ALA A 13 -24.44 -10.24 2.30
C ALA A 13 -23.58 -11.45 2.74
N ILE A 14 -22.48 -11.73 2.04
CA ILE A 14 -21.59 -12.87 2.33
C ILE A 14 -20.87 -12.71 3.67
N PHE A 15 -20.48 -11.49 4.05
CA PHE A 15 -19.65 -11.24 5.23
C PHE A 15 -20.42 -10.93 6.51
N GLU A 16 -21.76 -10.93 6.50
CA GLU A 16 -22.59 -10.69 7.69
C GLU A 16 -22.20 -11.64 8.85
N PRO A 17 -22.02 -11.15 10.10
CA PRO A 17 -22.30 -9.79 10.59
C PRO A 17 -21.14 -8.78 10.47
N THR A 18 -20.09 -9.12 9.74
CA THR A 18 -18.92 -8.23 9.57
C THR A 18 -19.23 -7.16 8.52
N PRO A 19 -19.16 -5.86 8.86
CA PRO A 19 -19.52 -4.80 7.94
C PRO A 19 -18.49 -4.64 6.82
N VAL A 20 -18.96 -4.68 5.58
CA VAL A 20 -18.17 -4.29 4.40
C VAL A 20 -18.28 -2.77 4.22
N ARG A 21 -17.14 -2.06 4.26
CA ARG A 21 -17.08 -0.60 4.13
C ARG A 21 -16.12 -0.18 3.03
N THR A 22 -16.39 0.97 2.43
CA THR A 22 -15.47 1.62 1.50
C THR A 22 -14.45 2.48 2.26
N LEU A 23 -13.34 2.85 1.60
CA LEU A 23 -12.42 3.82 2.18
C LEU A 23 -13.04 5.22 2.27
N GLU A 24 -13.96 5.58 1.37
CA GLU A 24 -14.67 6.86 1.41
C GLU A 24 -15.50 7.01 2.69
N ALA A 25 -16.09 5.91 3.19
CA ALA A 25 -16.78 5.89 4.47
C ALA A 25 -15.87 6.17 5.67
N LEU A 26 -14.55 6.07 5.48
CA LEU A 26 -13.50 6.39 6.46
C LEU A 26 -12.81 7.73 6.16
N GLY A 27 -13.26 8.49 5.16
CA GLY A 27 -12.68 9.78 4.76
C GLY A 27 -11.48 9.67 3.82
N TRP A 28 -11.24 8.51 3.20
CA TRP A 28 -10.14 8.28 2.27
C TRP A 28 -10.65 7.99 0.86
N GLU A 29 -9.92 8.46 -0.16
CA GLU A 29 -10.23 8.12 -1.55
C GLU A 29 -9.71 6.71 -1.88
N SER A 30 -10.62 5.78 -2.21
CA SER A 30 -10.25 4.39 -2.55
C SER A 30 -9.26 4.33 -3.71
N LYS A 31 -9.42 5.22 -4.70
CA LYS A 31 -8.58 5.28 -5.88
C LYS A 31 -7.14 5.73 -5.58
N ALA A 32 -6.95 6.53 -4.54
CA ALA A 32 -5.63 7.05 -4.17
C ALA A 32 -4.82 6.05 -3.33
N PHE A 33 -5.47 5.04 -2.75
CA PHE A 33 -4.86 4.18 -1.72
C PHE A 33 -3.60 3.44 -2.21
N GLU A 34 -3.62 2.93 -3.44
CA GLU A 34 -2.45 2.25 -4.03
C GLU A 34 -1.28 3.24 -4.25
N SER A 35 -1.57 4.43 -4.78
CA SER A 35 -0.56 5.49 -4.98
C SER A 35 0.06 5.95 -3.65
N VAL A 36 -0.75 6.13 -2.61
CA VAL A 36 -0.28 6.44 -1.26
C VAL A 36 0.60 5.32 -0.72
N SER A 37 0.26 4.06 -0.98
CA SER A 37 1.06 2.91 -0.57
C SER A 37 2.48 2.95 -1.18
N PHE A 38 2.62 3.35 -2.44
CA PHE A 38 3.94 3.56 -3.05
C PHE A 38 4.74 4.70 -2.41
N ALA A 39 4.07 5.80 -2.03
CA ALA A 39 4.73 6.90 -1.31
C ALA A 39 5.24 6.44 0.08
N VAL A 40 4.45 5.63 0.79
CA VAL A 40 4.87 5.00 2.06
C VAL A 40 6.04 4.06 1.85
N LEU A 41 6.05 3.24 0.79
CA LEU A 41 7.19 2.38 0.47
C LEU A 41 8.46 3.18 0.20
N ALA A 42 8.37 4.26 -0.57
CA ALA A 42 9.51 5.15 -0.80
C ALA A 42 10.03 5.78 0.50
N TYR A 43 9.13 6.21 1.40
CA TYR A 43 9.51 6.68 2.73
C TYR A 43 10.24 5.60 3.54
N GLN A 44 9.78 4.34 3.50
CA GLN A 44 10.47 3.25 4.17
C GLN A 44 11.87 3.00 3.59
N THR A 45 12.02 3.02 2.26
CA THR A 45 13.33 2.93 1.59
C THR A 45 14.30 4.02 2.05
N LEU A 46 13.83 5.27 2.13
CA LEU A 46 14.64 6.42 2.59
C LEU A 46 15.09 6.27 4.05
N ASN A 47 14.31 5.59 4.88
CA ASN A 47 14.62 5.33 6.29
C ASN A 47 15.26 3.96 6.53
N GLY A 48 15.66 3.24 5.48
CA GLY A 48 16.28 1.91 5.62
C GLY A 48 15.36 0.86 6.26
N THR A 49 14.05 1.06 6.22
CA THR A 49 13.06 0.18 6.85
C THR A 49 12.54 -0.84 5.84
N CYS A 50 12.35 -2.09 6.27
CA CYS A 50 11.82 -3.15 5.42
C CYS A 50 10.34 -2.93 5.12
N GLY A 51 9.98 -2.89 3.83
CA GLY A 51 8.63 -2.56 3.38
C GLY A 51 7.74 -3.77 3.11
N ASN A 52 8.28 -4.99 3.12
CA ASN A 52 7.51 -6.21 2.88
C ASN A 52 7.07 -6.89 4.18
N LEU A 53 5.92 -7.56 4.12
CA LEU A 53 5.48 -8.51 5.13
C LEU A 53 5.71 -9.94 4.63
N VAL A 54 6.62 -10.68 5.27
CA VAL A 54 6.98 -12.06 4.87
C VAL A 54 5.75 -12.97 4.76
N ALA A 55 4.81 -12.88 5.71
CA ALA A 55 3.59 -13.68 5.69
C ALA A 55 2.68 -13.39 4.47
N ALA A 56 2.75 -12.19 3.90
CA ALA A 56 1.98 -11.82 2.72
C ALA A 56 2.72 -12.14 1.40
N THR A 57 4.05 -12.07 1.38
CA THR A 57 4.84 -12.21 0.14
C THR A 57 5.53 -13.56 -0.05
N GLY A 58 5.66 -14.37 1.01
CA GLY A 58 6.45 -15.62 0.98
C GLY A 58 7.96 -15.42 0.90
N ALA A 59 8.47 -14.20 1.10
CA ALA A 59 9.91 -13.93 1.12
C ALA A 59 10.59 -14.66 2.31
N ARG A 60 11.86 -15.05 2.17
CA ARG A 60 12.60 -15.75 3.24
C ARG A 60 12.82 -14.90 4.51
N HIS A 61 12.88 -13.58 4.35
CA HIS A 61 13.10 -12.62 5.43
C HIS A 61 12.59 -11.23 4.98
N PRO A 62 12.44 -10.26 5.92
CA PRO A 62 12.18 -8.87 5.58
C PRO A 62 13.30 -8.27 4.71
N VAL A 63 12.94 -7.36 3.81
CA VAL A 63 13.83 -6.65 2.89
C VAL A 63 13.36 -5.21 2.70
N ILE A 64 14.31 -4.30 2.50
CA ILE A 64 14.02 -2.95 2.01
C ILE A 64 13.57 -3.07 0.56
N LEU A 65 12.42 -2.48 0.23
CA LEU A 65 11.85 -2.53 -1.11
C LEU A 65 12.27 -1.32 -1.95
N GLY A 66 12.22 -1.48 -3.27
CA GLY A 66 12.45 -0.42 -4.24
C GLY A 66 13.91 -0.14 -4.58
N THR A 67 14.10 0.75 -5.55
CA THR A 67 15.40 1.23 -6.01
C THR A 67 15.37 2.75 -6.03
N MET A 68 16.37 3.39 -5.44
CA MET A 68 16.46 4.84 -5.47
C MET A 68 17.20 5.30 -6.72
N VAL A 69 16.54 6.08 -7.55
CA VAL A 69 17.10 6.64 -8.79
C VAL A 69 17.40 8.13 -8.55
N PRO A 70 18.68 8.56 -8.54
CA PRO A 70 19.02 9.96 -8.38
C PRO A 70 18.43 10.81 -9.51
N ALA A 71 17.94 12.01 -9.19
CA ALA A 71 17.37 12.91 -10.20
C ALA A 71 18.44 13.54 -11.12
N GLY A 72 19.72 13.45 -10.77
CA GLY A 72 20.83 13.96 -11.57
C GLY A 72 22.20 13.47 -11.10
N PRO A 73 23.26 13.73 -11.89
CA PRO A 73 24.59 13.15 -11.70
C PRO A 73 25.28 13.57 -10.39
N THR A 74 24.87 14.69 -9.79
CA THR A 74 25.45 15.23 -8.56
C THR A 74 24.71 14.81 -7.30
N GLN A 75 23.55 14.16 -7.43
CA GLN A 75 22.70 13.86 -6.27
C GLN A 75 23.14 12.55 -5.62
N ARG A 76 23.86 12.66 -4.49
CA ARG A 76 24.21 11.52 -3.65
C ARG A 76 23.08 11.22 -2.68
N ILE A 77 22.61 9.99 -2.70
CA ILE A 77 21.60 9.51 -1.77
C ILE A 77 22.31 9.06 -0.50
N ARG A 78 22.10 9.79 0.60
CA ARG A 78 22.57 9.41 1.93
C ARG A 78 21.42 8.75 2.66
N LEU A 79 21.52 7.44 2.86
CA LEU A 79 20.66 6.73 3.81
C LEU A 79 21.09 7.07 5.23
N ARG A 80 20.13 7.12 6.14
CA ARG A 80 20.38 7.21 7.58
C ARG A 80 20.92 5.89 8.12
#